data_AF-A0A0F9TJ74-F1
#
_entry.id   AF-A0A0F9TJ74-F1
#
_cell.length_a   1.000
_cell.length_b   1.000
_cell.length_c   1.000
_cell.angle_alpha   90.00
_cell.angle_beta   90.00
_cell.angle_gamma   90.00
#
_symmetry.space_group_name_H-M   'P 1'
#
loop_
_entity.id
_entity.type
_entity.pdbx_description
1 polymer ?
#
loop_
_entity_poly.entity_id
_entity_poly.type
_entity_poly.pdbx_seq_one_letter_code
_entity_poly.pdbx_strand_id
1 'polypeptide(L)'
;MSVRDSLIKYLTSILRASEGTVLVLLCDQNGLSIAKIGRKSEVDLNPNQITSLASAAFSASEENWNDLNIKDQVISFSYFDKVCLITIRINETLLTIVHDYHKEWPLDADNLATSMYYLKQKLGEFFGSGDELESEIERFCDKVRGAIYLFGMGSEVPFVSYTPESSDPSNLLPAISTILDSLQNPIFIRYGLVSPSGLTIDAREVSGQNLPLSVEAFSANANVAFQKMKEESEGSSIGDLLCYVALSGQDTENLYGLITCPSGKMRYSNEENALNIEEISFIGLFSLAYGGIPIICESRNIIYSIMQILGEEQTTEKFIKSVNVLTNFKYE
;
A
#
# COMPACT_ATOMS: atom_id res chain seq x y z
N MET A 1 -12.69 29.45 19.50
CA MET A 1 -11.77 28.92 18.49
C MET A 1 -12.59 27.99 17.61
N SER A 2 -12.58 28.15 16.29
CA SER A 2 -13.39 27.30 15.40
C SER A 2 -12.89 25.85 15.49
N VAL A 3 -13.77 24.86 15.35
CA VAL A 3 -13.36 23.44 15.32
C VAL A 3 -12.34 23.19 14.20
N ARG A 4 -12.49 23.89 13.08
CA ARG A 4 -11.53 23.86 11.97
C ARG A 4 -10.14 24.34 12.38
N ASP A 5 -10.03 25.38 13.23
CA ASP A 5 -8.75 25.88 13.72
C ASP A 5 -8.05 24.85 14.62
N SER A 6 -8.83 24.15 15.45
CA SER A 6 -8.34 23.05 16.29
C SER A 6 -7.83 21.89 15.44
N LEU A 7 -8.56 21.47 14.40
CA LEU A 7 -8.11 20.42 13.48
C LEU A 7 -6.82 20.84 12.76
N ILE A 8 -6.75 22.08 12.25
CA ILE A 8 -5.56 22.60 11.58
C ILE A 8 -4.33 22.54 12.49
N LYS A 9 -4.45 22.82 13.79
CA LYS A 9 -3.34 22.72 14.75
C LYS A 9 -2.72 21.32 14.75
N TYR A 10 -3.53 20.27 14.79
CA TYR A 10 -3.03 18.88 14.82
C TYR A 10 -2.51 18.43 13.46
N LEU A 11 -3.16 18.82 12.37
CA LEU A 11 -2.63 18.59 11.02
C LEU A 11 -1.27 19.30 10.82
N THR A 12 -1.10 20.49 11.41
CA THR A 12 0.19 21.22 11.40
C THR A 12 1.27 20.46 12.16
N SER A 13 0.92 19.82 13.28
CA SER A 13 1.84 18.98 14.05
C SER A 13 2.35 17.82 13.20
N ILE A 14 1.44 17.11 12.52
CA ILE A 14 1.77 16.01 11.60
C ILE A 14 2.63 16.50 10.45
N LEU A 15 2.24 17.61 9.82
CA LEU A 15 3.01 18.20 8.73
C LEU A 15 4.45 18.49 9.17
N ARG A 16 4.65 19.04 10.38
CA ARG A 16 5.96 19.45 10.89
C ARG A 16 6.81 18.31 11.46
N ALA A 17 6.23 17.14 11.69
CA ALA A 17 6.94 15.99 12.23
C ALA A 17 8.06 15.49 11.31
N SER A 18 7.94 15.73 10.01
CA SER A 18 8.93 15.34 9.00
C SER A 18 9.12 16.45 7.97
N GLU A 19 10.34 16.59 7.45
CA GLU A 19 10.61 17.46 6.29
C GLU A 19 10.14 16.84 4.98
N GLY A 20 10.02 15.51 4.91
CA GLY A 20 9.46 14.75 3.80
C GLY A 20 7.93 14.90 3.69
N THR A 21 7.22 15.24 4.77
CA THR A 21 5.77 15.45 4.70
C THR A 21 5.43 16.78 4.02
N VAL A 22 4.80 16.70 2.84
CA VAL A 22 4.54 17.85 1.96
C VAL A 22 3.10 18.37 2.05
N LEU A 23 2.13 17.49 2.30
CA LEU A 23 0.71 17.83 2.39
C LEU A 23 0.01 16.86 3.35
N VAL A 24 -0.86 17.39 4.21
CA VAL A 24 -1.71 16.62 5.11
C VAL A 24 -3.16 17.03 4.86
N LEU A 25 -4.01 16.05 4.60
CA LEU A 25 -5.40 16.21 4.21
C LEU A 25 -6.29 15.42 5.15
N LEU A 26 -7.44 15.99 5.47
CA LEU A 26 -8.53 15.30 6.10
C LEU A 26 -9.74 15.39 5.18
N CYS A 27 -10.32 14.24 4.82
CA CYS A 27 -11.56 14.16 4.06
C CYS A 27 -12.55 13.20 4.73
N ASP A 28 -13.80 13.23 4.29
CA ASP A 28 -14.73 12.15 4.59
C ASP A 28 -14.41 10.90 3.75
N GLN A 29 -15.14 9.82 3.96
CA GLN A 29 -15.00 8.58 3.19
C GLN A 29 -15.38 8.72 1.70
N ASN A 30 -16.05 9.81 1.29
CA ASN A 30 -16.39 10.08 -0.11
C ASN A 30 -15.34 10.96 -0.82
N GLY A 31 -14.24 11.31 -0.13
CA GLY A 31 -13.19 12.16 -0.68
C GLY A 31 -13.47 13.67 -0.61
N LEU A 32 -14.53 14.10 0.10
CA LEU A 32 -14.81 15.52 0.31
C LEU A 32 -13.84 16.10 1.34
N SER A 33 -13.04 17.09 0.92
CA SER A 33 -12.05 17.72 1.78
C SER A 33 -12.69 18.49 2.94
N ILE A 34 -12.30 18.14 4.17
CA ILE A 34 -12.69 18.79 5.43
C ILE A 34 -11.65 19.84 5.83
N ALA A 35 -10.37 19.44 5.86
CA ALA A 35 -9.26 20.31 6.21
C ALA A 35 -7.99 19.91 5.46
N LYS A 36 -7.10 20.88 5.23
CA LYS A 36 -5.81 20.63 4.59
C LYS A 36 -4.75 21.59 5.07
N ILE A 37 -3.52 21.12 5.15
CA ILE A 37 -2.34 21.94 5.36
C ILE A 37 -1.18 21.36 4.57
N GLY A 38 -0.45 22.22 3.87
CA GLY A 38 0.72 21.80 3.10
C GLY A 38 1.82 22.85 3.16
N ARG A 39 3.02 22.42 2.79
CA ARG A 39 4.16 23.30 2.55
C ARG A 39 4.39 23.40 1.04
N LYS A 40 5.21 24.36 0.62
CA LYS A 40 5.64 24.46 -0.77
C LYS A 40 6.44 23.19 -1.13
N SER A 41 6.05 22.53 -2.22
CA SER A 41 6.71 21.35 -2.76
C SER A 41 7.09 21.59 -4.22
N GLU A 42 8.07 20.84 -4.72
CA GLU A 42 8.41 20.80 -6.15
C GLU A 42 7.39 19.97 -6.95
N VAL A 43 6.66 19.08 -6.27
CA VAL A 43 5.56 18.31 -6.83
C VAL A 43 4.28 19.16 -6.78
N ASP A 44 3.61 19.31 -7.92
CA ASP A 44 2.36 20.06 -8.02
C ASP A 44 1.16 19.25 -7.47
N LEU A 45 0.97 19.27 -6.16
CA LEU A 45 -0.03 18.44 -5.50
C LEU A 45 -1.45 19.04 -5.65
N ASN A 46 -2.36 18.30 -6.28
CA ASN A 46 -3.78 18.62 -6.29
C ASN A 46 -4.49 17.95 -5.09
N PRO A 47 -4.94 18.72 -4.07
CA PRO A 47 -5.57 18.15 -2.88
C PRO A 47 -6.83 17.33 -3.17
N ASN A 48 -7.63 17.73 -4.16
CA ASN A 48 -8.88 17.03 -4.48
C ASN A 48 -8.62 15.68 -5.13
N GLN A 49 -7.60 15.60 -6.01
CA GLN A 49 -7.20 14.32 -6.59
C GLN A 49 -6.70 13.36 -5.51
N ILE A 50 -5.93 13.87 -4.54
CA ILE A 50 -5.38 13.04 -3.46
C ILE A 50 -6.49 12.53 -2.53
N THR A 51 -7.49 13.35 -2.21
CA THR A 51 -8.63 12.89 -1.39
C THR A 51 -9.50 11.88 -2.14
N SER A 52 -9.67 12.03 -3.46
CA SER A 52 -10.32 11.02 -4.31
C SER A 52 -9.57 9.70 -4.29
N LEU A 53 -8.26 9.71 -4.58
CA LEU A 53 -7.41 8.52 -4.56
C LEU A 53 -7.46 7.79 -3.22
N ALA A 54 -7.33 8.54 -2.12
CA ALA A 54 -7.36 7.99 -0.77
C ALA A 54 -8.71 7.32 -0.47
N SER A 55 -9.83 7.96 -0.82
CA SER A 55 -11.18 7.40 -0.65
C SER A 55 -11.38 6.14 -1.49
N ALA A 56 -11.06 6.20 -2.79
CA ALA A 56 -11.26 5.09 -3.71
C ALA A 56 -10.48 3.83 -3.30
N ALA A 57 -9.21 4.00 -2.92
CA ALA A 57 -8.36 2.91 -2.47
C ALA A 57 -8.87 2.28 -1.18
N PHE A 58 -9.18 3.12 -0.18
CA PHE A 58 -9.54 2.66 1.16
C PHE A 58 -10.88 1.92 1.14
N SER A 59 -11.90 2.46 0.46
CA SER A 59 -13.20 1.80 0.32
C SER A 59 -13.09 0.48 -0.44
N ALA A 60 -12.26 0.41 -1.49
CA ALA A 60 -12.08 -0.83 -2.24
C ALA A 60 -11.36 -1.92 -1.45
N SER A 61 -10.37 -1.58 -0.63
CA SER A 61 -9.70 -2.57 0.21
C SER A 61 -10.52 -3.00 1.42
N GLU A 62 -11.41 -2.15 1.94
CA GLU A 62 -12.29 -2.50 3.06
C GLU A 62 -13.22 -3.68 2.74
N GLU A 63 -13.72 -3.76 1.51
CA GLU A 63 -14.50 -4.92 1.04
C GLU A 63 -13.70 -6.22 1.17
N ASN A 64 -12.44 -6.23 0.73
CA ASN A 64 -11.57 -7.41 0.83
C ASN A 64 -11.31 -7.81 2.30
N TRP A 65 -11.15 -6.83 3.18
CA TRP A 65 -10.97 -7.08 4.61
C TRP A 65 -12.19 -7.68 5.28
N ASN A 66 -13.38 -7.20 4.92
CA ASN A 66 -14.64 -7.76 5.38
C ASN A 66 -14.80 -9.21 4.93
N ASP A 67 -14.49 -9.49 3.67
CA ASP A 67 -14.55 -10.83 3.10
C ASP A 67 -13.54 -11.79 3.74
N LEU A 68 -12.33 -11.31 4.06
CA LEU A 68 -11.32 -12.06 4.82
C LEU A 68 -11.65 -12.21 6.30
N ASN A 69 -12.71 -11.56 6.79
CA ASN A 69 -13.07 -11.45 8.20
C ASN A 69 -11.93 -10.86 9.08
N ILE A 70 -11.11 -10.00 8.49
CA ILE A 70 -10.03 -9.26 9.17
C ILE A 70 -10.47 -7.80 9.28
N LYS A 71 -11.18 -7.49 10.37
CA LYS A 71 -11.79 -6.18 10.58
C LYS A 71 -10.76 -5.09 10.90
N ASP A 72 -11.24 -3.85 10.78
CA ASP A 72 -10.53 -2.62 11.13
C ASP A 72 -9.34 -2.32 10.23
N GLN A 73 -9.59 -2.00 8.96
CA GLN A 73 -8.55 -1.39 8.13
C GLN A 73 -8.05 -0.12 8.82
N VAL A 74 -6.74 -0.11 9.12
CA VAL A 74 -6.12 0.95 9.92
C VAL A 74 -5.48 1.97 9.00
N ILE A 75 -4.62 1.49 8.10
CA ILE A 75 -3.73 2.33 7.31
C ILE A 75 -3.51 1.73 5.92
N SER A 76 -3.29 2.57 4.93
CA SER A 76 -2.76 2.18 3.63
C SER A 76 -1.61 3.06 3.19
N PHE A 77 -0.71 2.47 2.39
CA PHE A 77 0.47 3.08 1.79
C PHE A 77 0.33 2.94 0.27
N SER A 78 0.27 4.07 -0.43
CA SER A 78 0.18 4.10 -1.90
C SER A 78 1.42 4.80 -2.44
N TYR A 79 2.36 4.02 -2.96
CA TYR A 79 3.62 4.52 -3.48
C TYR A 79 3.46 4.96 -4.92
N PHE A 80 3.75 6.23 -5.18
CA PHE A 80 3.91 6.80 -6.52
C PHE A 80 5.37 7.13 -6.78
N ASP A 81 5.72 7.48 -8.02
CA ASP A 81 7.10 7.83 -8.39
C ASP A 81 7.76 8.89 -7.49
N LYS A 82 6.98 9.85 -6.98
CA LYS A 82 7.52 11.00 -6.24
C LYS A 82 7.15 11.03 -4.77
N VAL A 83 6.04 10.41 -4.39
CA VAL A 83 5.47 10.49 -3.04
C VAL A 83 4.78 9.19 -2.65
N CYS A 84 4.63 8.97 -1.35
CA CYS A 84 3.79 7.95 -0.76
C CYS A 84 2.57 8.64 -0.14
N LEU A 85 1.37 8.13 -0.45
CA LEU A 85 0.15 8.50 0.25
C LEU A 85 -0.05 7.53 1.42
N ILE A 86 -0.02 8.07 2.64
CA ILE A 86 -0.25 7.32 3.87
C ILE A 86 -1.63 7.70 4.37
N THR A 87 -2.61 6.82 4.19
CA THR A 87 -4.01 7.07 4.52
C THR A 87 -4.42 6.31 5.76
N ILE A 88 -4.93 7.00 6.77
CA ILE A 88 -5.35 6.45 8.06
C ILE A 88 -6.84 6.74 8.25
N ARG A 89 -7.63 5.71 8.57
CA ARG A 89 -9.05 5.90 8.90
C ARG A 89 -9.21 6.34 10.34
N ILE A 90 -9.91 7.44 10.55
CA ILE A 90 -10.31 7.94 11.86
C ILE A 90 -11.83 8.12 11.85
N ASN A 91 -12.53 7.15 12.42
CA ASN A 91 -14.01 7.08 12.38
C ASN A 91 -14.50 7.16 10.92
N GLU A 92 -15.41 8.10 10.62
CA GLU A 92 -15.96 8.35 9.28
C GLU A 92 -15.09 9.28 8.41
N THR A 93 -13.81 9.47 8.78
CA THR A 93 -12.88 10.34 8.05
C THR A 93 -11.60 9.61 7.67
N LEU A 94 -10.94 10.13 6.65
CA LEU A 94 -9.65 9.66 6.18
C LEU A 94 -8.62 10.79 6.33
N LEU A 95 -7.60 10.54 7.13
CA LEU A 95 -6.40 11.37 7.19
C LEU A 95 -5.42 10.86 6.14
N THR A 96 -5.09 11.68 5.15
CA THR A 96 -4.08 11.34 4.13
C THR A 96 -2.85 12.22 4.31
N ILE A 97 -1.70 11.59 4.50
CA ILE A 97 -0.38 12.22 4.59
C ILE A 97 0.34 11.95 3.28
N VAL A 98 0.69 13.02 2.57
CA VAL A 98 1.51 12.97 1.36
C VAL A 98 2.95 13.16 1.78
N HIS A 99 3.75 12.12 1.59
CA HIS A 99 5.10 12.05 2.11
C HIS A 99 6.10 11.73 1.01
N ASP A 100 7.16 12.53 0.90
CA ASP A 100 8.28 12.27 0.01
C ASP A 100 9.22 11.25 0.64
N TYR A 101 9.00 9.97 0.31
CA TYR A 101 9.78 8.85 0.82
C TYR A 101 11.22 8.81 0.29
N HIS A 102 11.64 9.75 -0.57
CA HIS A 102 13.05 9.91 -0.98
C HIS A 102 13.84 10.79 -0.03
N LYS A 103 13.17 11.47 0.92
CA LYS A 103 13.82 12.32 1.92
C LYS A 103 13.93 11.65 3.28
N GLU A 104 12.91 10.88 3.66
CA GLU A 104 12.81 10.24 4.95
C GLU A 104 11.91 9.00 4.81
N TRP A 105 12.26 7.89 5.45
CA TRP A 105 11.38 6.74 5.57
C TRP A 105 11.83 5.82 6.72
N PRO A 106 10.91 5.22 7.52
CA PRO A 106 9.48 5.54 7.62
C PRO A 106 9.25 6.88 8.35
N LEU A 107 7.98 7.32 8.42
CA LEU A 107 7.59 8.39 9.34
C LEU A 107 7.81 7.99 10.81
N ASP A 108 8.14 8.96 11.65
CA ASP A 108 8.16 8.80 13.11
C ASP A 108 6.77 8.39 13.65
N ALA A 109 6.67 7.13 14.06
CA ALA A 109 5.44 6.51 14.52
C ALA A 109 4.93 7.11 15.84
N ASP A 110 5.81 7.54 16.75
CA ASP A 110 5.45 8.05 18.07
C ASP A 110 4.85 9.46 17.97
N ASN A 111 5.51 10.31 17.18
CA ASN A 111 5.04 11.66 16.90
C ASN A 111 3.69 11.64 16.17
N LEU A 112 3.51 10.71 15.22
CA LEU A 112 2.24 10.56 14.53
C LEU A 112 1.15 10.06 15.48
N ALA A 113 1.41 9.02 16.28
CA ALA A 113 0.43 8.46 17.21
C ALA A 113 -0.06 9.49 18.23
N THR A 114 0.83 10.33 18.74
CA THR A 114 0.45 11.43 19.65
C THR A 114 -0.47 12.45 18.96
N SER A 115 -0.16 12.80 17.70
CA SER A 115 -1.04 13.68 16.91
C SER A 115 -2.38 13.03 16.60
N MET A 116 -2.42 11.71 16.41
CA MET A 116 -3.63 10.93 16.16
C MET A 116 -4.58 10.92 17.35
N TYR A 117 -4.06 10.80 18.57
CA TYR A 117 -4.87 10.80 19.80
C TYR A 117 -5.75 12.06 19.85
N TYR A 118 -5.13 13.23 19.72
CA TYR A 118 -5.85 14.49 19.78
C TYR A 118 -6.75 14.72 18.57
N LEU A 119 -6.32 14.26 17.38
CA LEU A 119 -7.13 14.39 16.17
C LEU A 119 -8.42 13.55 16.30
N LYS A 120 -8.32 12.29 16.75
CA LYS A 120 -9.47 11.41 16.99
C LYS A 120 -10.41 12.00 18.04
N GLN A 121 -9.88 12.50 19.15
CA GLN A 121 -10.68 13.17 20.18
C GLN A 121 -11.47 14.36 19.59
N LYS A 122 -10.82 15.23 18.81
CA LYS A 122 -11.48 16.40 18.21
C LYS A 122 -12.46 16.08 17.11
N LEU A 123 -12.22 15.02 16.34
CA LEU A 123 -13.20 14.53 15.38
C LEU A 123 -14.42 13.93 16.09
N GLY A 124 -14.21 13.24 17.20
CA GLY A 124 -15.31 12.74 18.04
C GLY A 124 -16.19 13.87 18.59
N GLU A 125 -15.57 14.93 19.13
CA GLU A 125 -16.28 16.14 19.55
C GLU A 125 -17.05 16.81 18.40
N PHE A 126 -16.49 16.81 17.18
CA PHE A 126 -17.09 17.48 16.02
C PHE A 126 -18.30 16.74 15.45
N PHE A 127 -18.20 15.42 15.27
CA PHE A 127 -19.26 14.60 14.70
C PHE A 127 -20.30 14.14 15.73
N GLY A 128 -20.13 14.51 17.01
CA GLY A 128 -21.08 14.20 18.08
C GLY A 128 -20.96 12.78 18.63
N SER A 129 -19.86 12.07 18.35
CA SER A 129 -19.54 10.77 18.95
C SER A 129 -18.83 10.92 20.30
N GLY A 130 -19.33 11.84 21.14
CA GLY A 130 -18.68 12.35 22.36
C GLY A 130 -18.46 11.36 23.52
N ASP A 131 -18.67 10.06 23.29
CA ASP A 131 -18.61 9.01 24.31
C ASP A 131 -17.58 7.90 23.99
N GLU A 132 -16.60 8.13 23.11
CA GLU A 132 -15.47 7.19 22.98
C GLU A 132 -14.63 7.22 24.27
N LEU A 133 -14.38 6.04 24.84
CA LEU A 133 -13.56 5.91 26.03
C LEU A 133 -12.09 6.23 25.69
N GLU A 134 -11.36 6.83 26.64
CA GLU A 134 -9.94 7.13 26.47
C GLU A 134 -9.13 5.89 26.05
N SER A 135 -9.45 4.73 26.62
CA SER A 135 -8.85 3.43 26.27
C SER A 135 -9.09 3.00 24.81
N GLU A 136 -10.19 3.41 24.19
CA GLU A 136 -10.48 3.13 22.78
C GLU A 136 -9.65 4.03 21.86
N ILE A 137 -9.45 5.29 22.25
CA ILE A 137 -8.57 6.23 21.55
C ILE A 137 -7.11 5.75 21.64
N GLU A 138 -6.66 5.35 22.83
CA GLU A 138 -5.31 4.78 23.03
C GLU A 138 -5.09 3.53 22.18
N ARG A 139 -6.03 2.58 22.20
CA ARG A 139 -5.97 1.37 21.37
C ARG A 139 -5.87 1.70 19.88
N PHE A 140 -6.63 2.69 19.41
CA PHE A 140 -6.52 3.17 18.03
C PHE A 140 -5.11 3.73 17.73
N CYS A 141 -4.57 4.57 18.61
CA CYS A 141 -3.25 5.17 18.44
C CYS A 141 -2.14 4.12 18.45
N ASP A 142 -2.23 3.13 19.33
CA ASP A 142 -1.27 2.02 19.40
C ASP A 142 -1.30 1.18 18.13
N LYS A 143 -2.50 0.93 17.55
CA LYS A 143 -2.63 0.27 16.25
C LYS A 143 -1.93 1.05 15.14
N VAL A 144 -2.16 2.35 15.05
CA VAL A 144 -1.50 3.21 14.04
C VAL A 144 0.02 3.24 14.23
N ARG A 145 0.48 3.40 15.47
CA ARG A 145 1.90 3.39 15.84
C ARG A 145 2.55 2.08 15.41
N GLY A 146 1.96 0.95 15.82
CA GLY A 146 2.47 -0.38 15.52
C GLY A 146 2.50 -0.65 14.02
N ALA A 147 1.46 -0.27 13.29
CA ALA A 147 1.41 -0.45 11.84
C ALA A 147 2.54 0.31 11.12
N ILE A 148 2.77 1.57 11.45
CA ILE A 148 3.83 2.38 10.81
C ILE A 148 5.21 1.89 11.21
N TYR A 149 5.41 1.65 12.51
CA TYR A 149 6.67 1.16 13.04
C TYR A 149 7.05 -0.18 12.42
N LEU A 150 6.16 -1.17 12.48
CA LEU A 150 6.43 -2.50 11.94
C LEU A 150 6.64 -2.47 10.42
N PHE A 151 5.93 -1.61 9.70
CA PHE A 151 6.08 -1.52 8.25
C PHE A 151 7.45 -0.99 7.82
N GLY A 152 8.07 -0.10 8.62
CA GLY A 152 9.47 0.33 8.41
C GLY A 152 10.54 -0.64 8.91
N MET A 153 10.16 -1.70 9.62
CA MET A 153 11.07 -2.65 10.28
C MET A 153 11.26 -3.96 9.50
N GLY A 154 12.15 -4.81 10.01
CA GLY A 154 12.45 -6.15 9.49
C GLY A 154 13.80 -6.24 8.75
N SER A 155 14.34 -7.43 8.57
CA SER A 155 15.62 -7.62 7.87
C SER A 155 15.49 -7.38 6.38
N GLU A 156 16.49 -6.76 5.76
CA GLU A 156 16.52 -6.67 4.30
C GLU A 156 16.71 -8.07 3.69
N VAL A 157 15.97 -8.36 2.62
CA VAL A 157 16.19 -9.53 1.80
C VAL A 157 17.13 -9.12 0.65
N PRO A 158 18.24 -9.84 0.44
CA PRO A 158 19.20 -9.53 -0.63
C PRO A 158 18.51 -9.42 -1.99
N PHE A 159 18.96 -8.47 -2.81
CA PHE A 159 18.43 -8.33 -4.15
C PHE A 159 19.00 -9.42 -5.06
N VAL A 160 18.19 -10.43 -5.34
CA VAL A 160 18.55 -11.59 -6.16
C VAL A 160 17.46 -11.89 -7.18
N SER A 161 17.84 -12.51 -8.28
CA SER A 161 16.90 -13.06 -9.25
C SER A 161 16.58 -14.52 -8.91
N TYR A 162 15.31 -14.87 -9.05
CA TYR A 162 14.75 -16.21 -8.98
C TYR A 162 14.51 -16.81 -10.38
N THR A 163 14.93 -16.12 -11.44
CA THR A 163 14.79 -16.61 -12.81
C THR A 163 15.58 -17.90 -13.02
N PRO A 164 14.94 -18.99 -13.49
CA PRO A 164 15.64 -20.25 -13.76
C PRO A 164 16.68 -20.11 -14.87
N GLU A 165 17.86 -20.74 -14.69
CA GLU A 165 18.95 -20.75 -15.68
C GLU A 165 18.53 -21.34 -17.04
N SER A 166 17.56 -22.26 -17.04
CA SER A 166 17.06 -22.96 -18.23
C SER A 166 15.69 -22.47 -18.70
N SER A 167 15.32 -21.22 -18.41
CA SER A 167 14.02 -20.67 -18.82
C SER A 167 13.90 -20.60 -20.34
N ASP A 168 12.81 -21.14 -20.88
CA ASP A 168 12.46 -21.05 -22.31
C ASP A 168 11.57 -19.81 -22.53
N PRO A 169 12.05 -18.77 -23.23
CA PRO A 169 11.26 -17.56 -23.48
C PRO A 169 10.00 -17.81 -24.32
N SER A 170 9.90 -18.97 -24.99
CA SER A 170 8.72 -19.33 -25.78
C SER A 170 7.55 -19.84 -24.93
N ASN A 171 7.77 -20.18 -23.66
CA ASN A 171 6.73 -20.64 -22.73
C ASN A 171 6.85 -19.93 -21.37
N LEU A 172 6.19 -18.78 -21.27
CA LEU A 172 6.32 -17.84 -20.14
C LEU A 172 5.71 -18.38 -18.84
N LEU A 173 4.57 -19.07 -18.90
CA LEU A 173 3.80 -19.47 -17.70
C LEU A 173 4.57 -20.46 -16.79
N PRO A 174 5.18 -21.56 -17.29
CA PRO A 174 5.98 -22.44 -16.45
C PRO A 174 7.17 -21.74 -15.78
N ALA A 175 7.79 -20.80 -16.47
CA ALA A 175 8.93 -20.06 -15.93
C ALA A 175 8.50 -19.10 -14.82
N ILE A 176 7.38 -18.40 -15.02
CA ILE A 176 6.71 -17.60 -13.97
C ILE A 176 6.33 -18.47 -12.77
N SER A 177 5.74 -19.64 -13.00
CA SER A 177 5.36 -20.57 -11.93
C SER A 177 6.57 -20.99 -11.11
N THR A 178 7.69 -21.30 -11.78
CA THR A 178 8.95 -21.66 -11.13
C THR A 178 9.50 -20.50 -10.28
N ILE A 179 9.38 -19.26 -10.74
CA ILE A 179 9.75 -18.07 -9.95
C ILE A 179 8.90 -17.98 -8.68
N LEU A 180 7.57 -18.15 -8.80
CA LEU A 180 6.68 -18.10 -7.64
C LEU A 180 7.02 -19.23 -6.65
N ASP A 181 7.40 -20.41 -7.13
CA ASP A 181 7.84 -21.53 -6.28
C ASP A 181 9.24 -21.33 -5.65
N SER A 182 10.03 -20.37 -6.13
CA SER A 182 11.42 -20.12 -5.69
C SER A 182 11.54 -19.16 -4.51
N LEU A 183 10.40 -18.76 -3.94
CA LEU A 183 10.33 -17.80 -2.83
C LEU A 183 11.09 -18.34 -1.60
N GLN A 184 12.11 -17.62 -1.16
CA GLN A 184 13.02 -18.10 -0.12
C GLN A 184 12.48 -17.90 1.30
N ASN A 185 11.72 -16.82 1.52
CA ASN A 185 11.18 -16.46 2.83
C ASN A 185 9.64 -16.60 2.87
N PRO A 186 9.06 -17.53 3.64
CA PRO A 186 7.61 -17.81 3.63
C PRO A 186 6.81 -16.74 4.39
N ILE A 187 6.85 -15.51 3.91
CA ILE A 187 6.24 -14.33 4.53
C ILE A 187 4.80 -14.07 4.04
N PHE A 188 4.45 -14.62 2.87
CA PHE A 188 3.10 -14.54 2.32
C PHE A 188 2.26 -15.74 2.75
N ILE A 189 1.01 -15.44 3.09
CA ILE A 189 -0.08 -16.40 3.34
C ILE A 189 -0.62 -16.89 2.00
N ARG A 190 -0.89 -15.94 1.09
CA ARG A 190 -1.35 -16.16 -0.28
C ARG A 190 -0.72 -15.11 -1.19
N TYR A 191 -0.32 -15.46 -2.39
CA TYR A 191 0.21 -14.50 -3.36
C TYR A 191 0.08 -15.05 -4.78
N GLY A 192 0.22 -14.18 -5.77
CA GLY A 192 0.09 -14.58 -7.16
C GLY A 192 0.13 -13.41 -8.12
N LEU A 193 -0.24 -13.71 -9.36
CA LEU A 193 -0.33 -12.77 -10.47
C LEU A 193 -1.77 -12.72 -10.98
N VAL A 194 -2.21 -11.51 -11.28
CA VAL A 194 -3.56 -11.24 -11.76
C VAL A 194 -3.54 -10.28 -12.94
N SER A 195 -4.53 -10.41 -13.81
CA SER A 195 -4.82 -9.41 -14.85
C SER A 195 -5.53 -8.19 -14.24
N PRO A 196 -5.68 -7.08 -14.99
CA PRO A 196 -6.37 -5.88 -14.51
C PRO A 196 -7.84 -6.16 -14.16
N SER A 197 -8.46 -7.11 -14.86
CA SER A 197 -9.85 -7.54 -14.60
C SER A 197 -10.02 -8.36 -13.31
N GLY A 198 -8.93 -8.71 -12.62
CA GLY A 198 -8.96 -9.56 -11.42
C GLY A 198 -8.89 -11.05 -11.71
N LEU A 199 -8.77 -11.47 -12.98
CA LEU A 199 -8.57 -12.88 -13.33
C LEU A 199 -7.20 -13.35 -12.83
N THR A 200 -7.19 -14.48 -12.12
CA THR A 200 -5.96 -15.11 -11.62
C THR A 200 -5.19 -15.75 -12.77
N ILE A 201 -3.92 -15.41 -12.88
CA ILE A 201 -2.98 -15.98 -13.85
C ILE A 201 -2.27 -17.18 -13.23
N ASP A 202 -1.69 -16.97 -12.06
CA ASP A 202 -1.04 -18.02 -11.26
C ASP A 202 -1.03 -17.58 -9.79
N ALA A 203 -1.12 -18.51 -8.84
CA ALA A 203 -1.21 -18.19 -7.41
C ALA A 203 -0.73 -19.34 -6.50
N ARG A 204 -0.39 -19.00 -5.26
CA ARG A 204 0.07 -19.90 -4.19
C ARG A 204 -0.66 -19.60 -2.89
N GLU A 205 -0.93 -20.65 -2.14
CA GLU A 205 -1.39 -20.60 -0.75
C GLU A 205 -0.41 -21.40 0.11
N VAL A 206 0.36 -20.70 0.95
CA VAL A 206 1.53 -21.28 1.63
C VAL A 206 1.23 -21.66 3.07
N SER A 207 0.42 -20.86 3.76
CA SER A 207 0.20 -21.07 5.20
C SER A 207 -0.88 -22.12 5.52
N GLY A 208 -1.60 -22.63 4.52
CA GLY A 208 -2.72 -23.56 4.70
C GLY A 208 -3.80 -23.04 5.65
N GLN A 209 -3.83 -21.73 5.90
CA GLN A 209 -4.87 -21.09 6.69
C GLN A 209 -6.16 -21.18 5.87
N ASN A 210 -7.19 -21.81 6.42
CA ASN A 210 -8.52 -21.82 5.82
C ASN A 210 -9.09 -20.40 5.82
N LEU A 211 -8.75 -19.63 4.79
CA LEU A 211 -9.29 -18.31 4.55
C LEU A 211 -10.75 -18.47 4.08
N PRO A 212 -11.64 -17.53 4.46
CA PRO A 212 -13.06 -17.58 4.08
C PRO A 212 -13.31 -17.35 2.58
N LEU A 213 -12.26 -17.03 1.81
CA LEU A 213 -12.32 -16.76 0.37
C LEU A 213 -11.44 -17.72 -0.43
N SER A 214 -11.94 -18.12 -1.60
CA SER A 214 -11.14 -18.84 -2.58
C SER A 214 -9.99 -17.97 -3.10
N VAL A 215 -9.01 -18.60 -3.74
CA VAL A 215 -7.88 -17.89 -4.35
C VAL A 215 -8.37 -16.90 -5.41
N GLU A 216 -9.33 -17.30 -6.24
CA GLU A 216 -9.87 -16.48 -7.32
C GLU A 216 -10.64 -15.27 -6.79
N ALA A 217 -11.45 -15.45 -5.74
CA ALA A 217 -12.18 -14.36 -5.09
C ALA A 217 -11.22 -13.36 -4.43
N PHE A 218 -10.19 -13.87 -3.76
CA PHE A 218 -9.11 -13.04 -3.22
C PHE A 218 -8.39 -12.25 -4.32
N SER A 219 -8.05 -12.90 -5.43
CA SER A 219 -7.36 -12.28 -6.55
C SER A 219 -8.15 -11.13 -7.16
N ALA A 220 -9.45 -11.33 -7.36
CA ALA A 220 -10.34 -10.29 -7.86
C ALA A 220 -10.34 -9.09 -6.91
N ASN A 221 -10.55 -9.33 -5.62
CA ASN A 221 -10.70 -8.27 -4.61
C ASN A 221 -9.39 -7.52 -4.30
N ALA A 222 -8.26 -8.24 -4.19
CA ALA A 222 -6.97 -7.65 -3.82
C ALA A 222 -6.47 -6.63 -4.84
N ASN A 223 -6.80 -6.80 -6.12
CA ASN A 223 -6.36 -5.91 -7.19
C ASN A 223 -7.25 -4.66 -7.36
N VAL A 224 -8.51 -4.68 -6.90
CA VAL A 224 -9.49 -3.60 -7.19
C VAL A 224 -8.98 -2.24 -6.75
N ALA A 225 -8.44 -2.14 -5.53
CA ALA A 225 -7.95 -0.86 -4.99
C ALA A 225 -6.78 -0.30 -5.84
N PHE A 226 -5.87 -1.18 -6.27
CA PHE A 226 -4.74 -0.79 -7.12
C PHE A 226 -5.21 -0.30 -8.49
N GLN A 227 -6.15 -1.01 -9.14
CA GLN A 227 -6.67 -0.60 -10.45
C GLN A 227 -7.45 0.72 -10.39
N LYS A 228 -8.33 0.88 -9.38
CA LYS A 228 -9.06 2.15 -9.17
C LYS A 228 -8.12 3.33 -8.98
N MET A 229 -7.09 3.17 -8.14
CA MET A 229 -6.10 4.23 -7.96
C MET A 229 -5.30 4.49 -9.22
N LYS A 230 -4.94 3.45 -9.97
CA LYS A 230 -4.24 3.60 -11.24
C LYS A 230 -5.05 4.43 -12.23
N GLU A 231 -6.34 4.15 -12.36
CA GLU A 231 -7.27 4.91 -13.20
C GLU A 231 -7.43 6.36 -12.72
N GLU A 232 -7.64 6.58 -11.42
CA GLU A 232 -7.84 7.93 -10.85
C GLU A 232 -6.57 8.80 -10.81
N SER A 233 -5.40 8.17 -10.84
CA SER A 233 -4.11 8.86 -10.84
C SER A 233 -3.59 9.17 -12.25
N GLU A 234 -4.30 8.75 -13.30
CA GLU A 234 -3.89 9.02 -14.68
C GLU A 234 -3.76 10.54 -14.92
N GLY A 235 -2.60 10.95 -15.43
CA GLY A 235 -2.27 12.37 -15.64
C GLY A 235 -1.96 13.16 -14.35
N SER A 236 -1.85 12.50 -13.20
CA SER A 236 -1.41 13.15 -11.96
C SER A 236 0.06 13.58 -12.04
N SER A 237 0.37 14.68 -11.36
CA SER A 237 1.74 15.21 -11.23
C SER A 237 2.63 14.36 -10.30
N ILE A 238 2.04 13.45 -9.50
CA ILE A 238 2.73 12.63 -8.50
C ILE A 238 3.45 11.41 -9.10
N GLY A 239 3.18 11.10 -10.37
CA GLY A 239 3.77 10.00 -11.13
C GLY A 239 2.90 8.74 -11.17
N ASP A 240 3.47 7.65 -11.66
CA ASP A 240 2.77 6.36 -11.80
C ASP A 240 2.60 5.67 -10.43
N LEU A 241 1.54 4.89 -10.25
CA LEU A 241 1.34 4.05 -9.06
C LEU A 241 2.27 2.83 -9.13
N LEU A 242 3.15 2.71 -8.14
CA LEU A 242 4.20 1.69 -8.06
C LEU A 242 3.88 0.55 -7.10
N CYS A 243 3.11 0.82 -6.05
CA CYS A 243 2.74 -0.19 -5.07
C CYS A 243 1.57 0.32 -4.23
N TYR A 244 0.64 -0.58 -3.91
CA TYR A 244 -0.37 -0.36 -2.89
C TYR A 244 -0.20 -1.37 -1.77
N VAL A 245 -0.18 -0.90 -0.53
CA VAL A 245 -0.26 -1.75 0.66
C VAL A 245 -1.39 -1.28 1.55
N ALA A 246 -2.29 -2.18 1.95
CA ALA A 246 -3.28 -1.91 2.99
C ALA A 246 -2.98 -2.78 4.21
N LEU A 247 -3.15 -2.24 5.41
CA LEU A 247 -2.99 -2.97 6.67
C LEU A 247 -4.30 -2.96 7.47
N SER A 248 -4.65 -4.13 8.01
CA SER A 248 -5.84 -4.34 8.82
C SER A 248 -5.53 -5.28 9.98
N GLY A 249 -6.24 -5.12 11.10
CA GLY A 249 -6.07 -5.98 12.26
C GLY A 249 -6.65 -5.38 13.55
N GLN A 250 -6.93 -6.27 14.50
CA GLN A 250 -7.57 -5.90 15.78
C GLN A 250 -6.60 -5.30 16.79
N ASP A 251 -5.31 -5.64 16.68
CA ASP A 251 -4.23 -5.22 17.56
C ASP A 251 -2.89 -5.30 16.82
N THR A 252 -1.82 -4.82 17.47
CA THR A 252 -0.47 -4.75 16.89
C THR A 252 0.19 -6.10 16.67
N GLU A 253 -0.24 -7.16 17.38
CA GLU A 253 0.30 -8.51 17.23
C GLU A 253 -0.35 -9.24 16.05
N ASN A 254 -1.58 -8.86 15.69
CA ASN A 254 -2.40 -9.47 14.66
C ASN A 254 -2.67 -8.52 13.48
N LEU A 255 -1.62 -7.82 13.02
CA LEU A 255 -1.68 -7.01 11.80
C LEU A 255 -1.42 -7.88 10.57
N TYR A 256 -2.34 -7.78 9.61
CA TYR A 256 -2.25 -8.38 8.29
C TYR A 256 -2.13 -7.28 7.24
N GLY A 257 -1.52 -7.62 6.11
CA GLY A 257 -1.37 -6.71 4.99
C GLY A 257 -1.72 -7.34 3.65
N LEU A 258 -2.25 -6.50 2.79
CA LEU A 258 -2.41 -6.76 1.36
C LEU A 258 -1.37 -5.92 0.63
N ILE A 259 -0.65 -6.50 -0.32
CA ILE A 259 0.25 -5.80 -1.24
C ILE A 259 -0.20 -6.02 -2.66
N THR A 260 -0.14 -4.98 -3.49
CA THR A 260 -0.36 -5.06 -4.93
C THR A 260 0.65 -4.18 -5.66
N CYS A 261 1.34 -4.76 -6.65
CA CYS A 261 2.41 -4.11 -7.39
C CYS A 261 2.33 -4.45 -8.89
N PRO A 262 2.84 -3.59 -9.79
CA PRO A 262 2.96 -3.92 -11.21
C PRO A 262 4.03 -5.00 -11.41
N SER A 263 3.74 -5.97 -12.27
CA SER A 263 4.61 -7.13 -12.53
C SER A 263 4.90 -7.34 -14.02
N GLY A 264 4.89 -6.26 -14.82
CA GLY A 264 5.19 -6.29 -16.25
C GLY A 264 3.98 -6.47 -17.16
N LYS A 265 4.25 -6.79 -18.43
CA LYS A 265 3.26 -6.93 -19.50
C LYS A 265 3.33 -8.31 -20.13
N MET A 266 2.22 -9.04 -20.13
CA MET A 266 2.13 -10.39 -20.67
C MET A 266 1.46 -10.40 -22.04
N ARG A 267 2.06 -11.12 -23.00
CA ARG A 267 1.49 -11.37 -24.33
C ARG A 267 0.79 -12.72 -24.35
N TYR A 268 -0.48 -12.75 -24.76
CA TYR A 268 -1.28 -13.98 -24.83
C TYR A 268 -1.35 -14.62 -26.22
N SER A 269 -0.78 -13.99 -27.25
CA SER A 269 -0.77 -14.54 -28.62
C SER A 269 0.54 -14.24 -29.36
N ASN A 270 0.96 -15.19 -30.20
CA ASN A 270 2.17 -15.10 -31.05
C ASN A 270 1.92 -14.38 -32.39
N GLU A 271 0.72 -13.87 -32.66
CA GLU A 271 0.43 -13.14 -33.90
C GLU A 271 0.91 -11.69 -33.80
N GLU A 272 1.77 -11.27 -34.74
CA GLU A 272 2.39 -9.92 -34.79
C GLU A 272 1.39 -8.75 -34.89
N ASN A 273 0.09 -9.02 -35.09
CA ASN A 273 -0.95 -8.01 -35.32
C ASN A 273 -2.03 -7.91 -34.22
N ALA A 274 -1.88 -8.60 -33.08
CA ALA A 274 -2.90 -8.57 -32.01
C ALA A 274 -2.46 -7.77 -30.77
N LEU A 275 -3.34 -6.87 -30.34
CA LEU A 275 -3.28 -6.04 -29.11
C LEU A 275 -3.41 -6.84 -27.79
N ASN A 276 -3.10 -8.14 -27.78
CA ASN A 276 -3.30 -9.03 -26.63
C ASN A 276 -2.16 -8.92 -25.59
N ILE A 277 -1.78 -7.69 -25.25
CA ILE A 277 -0.83 -7.36 -24.19
C ILE A 277 -1.63 -6.86 -23.01
N GLU A 278 -1.54 -7.56 -21.87
CA GLU A 278 -2.14 -7.09 -20.63
C GLU A 278 -1.08 -6.81 -19.59
N GLU A 279 -1.32 -5.78 -18.78
CA GLU A 279 -0.51 -5.48 -17.61
C GLU A 279 -0.90 -6.44 -16.49
N ILE A 280 0.10 -7.09 -15.90
CA ILE A 280 -0.14 -8.03 -14.82
C ILE A 280 0.31 -7.43 -13.51
N SER A 281 -0.39 -7.75 -12.43
CA SER A 281 -0.08 -7.25 -11.09
C SER A 281 0.25 -8.42 -10.18
N PHE A 282 1.29 -8.25 -9.37
CA PHE A 282 1.57 -9.12 -8.24
C PHE A 282 0.64 -8.74 -7.09
N ILE A 283 0.03 -9.73 -6.46
CA ILE A 283 -0.76 -9.57 -5.25
C ILE A 283 -0.23 -10.46 -4.14
N GLY A 284 -0.34 -10.02 -2.89
CA GLY A 284 0.06 -10.80 -1.74
C GLY A 284 -0.74 -10.46 -0.48
N LEU A 285 -1.07 -11.48 0.30
CA LEU A 285 -1.58 -11.40 1.67
C LEU A 285 -0.47 -11.87 2.61
N PHE A 286 -0.18 -11.11 3.65
CA PHE A 286 0.89 -11.41 4.59
C PHE A 286 0.52 -11.04 6.02
N SER A 287 1.26 -11.58 6.99
CA SER A 287 1.26 -11.08 8.37
C SER A 287 2.43 -10.11 8.55
N LEU A 288 2.20 -9.01 9.27
CA LEU A 288 3.23 -8.00 9.53
C LEU A 288 4.20 -8.41 10.65
N ALA A 289 4.12 -9.65 11.15
CA ALA A 289 4.95 -10.15 12.25
C ALA A 289 6.47 -10.03 12.02
N TYR A 290 6.93 -10.08 10.77
CA TYR A 290 8.35 -9.97 10.40
C TYR A 290 8.77 -8.55 9.96
N GLY A 291 7.85 -7.59 10.01
CA GLY A 291 8.02 -6.24 9.50
C GLY A 291 7.74 -6.11 8.01
N GLY A 292 7.59 -4.87 7.53
CA GLY A 292 7.22 -4.57 6.14
C GLY A 292 8.39 -4.64 5.15
N ILE A 293 9.64 -4.43 5.60
CA ILE A 293 10.81 -4.42 4.72
C ILE A 293 11.04 -5.78 4.03
N PRO A 294 11.00 -6.94 4.74
CA PRO A 294 11.08 -8.24 4.08
C PRO A 294 10.00 -8.45 3.02
N ILE A 295 8.76 -7.99 3.28
CA ILE A 295 7.62 -8.13 2.36
C ILE A 295 7.92 -7.43 1.04
N ILE A 296 8.28 -6.15 1.11
CA ILE A 296 8.54 -5.35 -0.09
C ILE A 296 9.77 -5.87 -0.84
N CYS A 297 10.81 -6.34 -0.13
CA CYS A 297 12.02 -6.89 -0.76
C CYS A 297 11.77 -8.22 -1.47
N GLU A 298 10.97 -9.13 -0.91
CA GLU A 298 10.58 -10.36 -1.63
C GLU A 298 9.70 -10.05 -2.83
N SER A 299 8.72 -9.14 -2.69
CA SER A 299 7.93 -8.68 -3.82
C SER A 299 8.83 -8.11 -4.93
N ARG A 300 9.84 -7.30 -4.59
CA ARG A 300 10.87 -6.82 -5.54
C ARG A 300 11.58 -7.96 -6.24
N ASN A 301 12.04 -8.98 -5.53
CA ASN A 301 12.79 -10.09 -6.12
C ASN A 301 11.92 -10.90 -7.09
N ILE A 302 10.67 -11.21 -6.72
CA ILE A 302 9.70 -11.90 -7.58
C ILE A 302 9.43 -11.08 -8.84
N ILE A 303 9.07 -9.81 -8.67
CA ILE A 303 8.70 -8.92 -9.77
C ILE A 303 9.88 -8.68 -10.71
N TYR A 304 11.09 -8.49 -10.17
CA TYR A 304 12.31 -8.39 -10.96
C TYR A 304 12.56 -9.64 -11.80
N SER A 305 12.37 -10.83 -11.20
CA SER A 305 12.55 -12.09 -11.90
C SER A 305 11.52 -12.27 -13.02
N ILE A 306 10.27 -11.89 -12.79
CA ILE A 306 9.22 -11.91 -13.82
C ILE A 306 9.55 -10.93 -14.94
N MET A 307 10.01 -9.71 -14.62
CA MET A 307 10.42 -8.71 -15.61
C MET A 307 11.56 -9.21 -16.50
N GLN A 308 12.51 -9.98 -15.97
CA GLN A 308 13.57 -10.59 -16.78
C GLN A 308 13.05 -11.55 -17.86
N ILE A 309 11.89 -12.17 -17.62
CA ILE A 309 11.26 -13.09 -18.57
C ILE A 309 10.32 -12.36 -19.52
N LEU A 310 9.50 -11.43 -19.02
CA LEU A 310 8.51 -10.69 -19.81
C LEU A 310 9.11 -9.54 -20.63
N GLY A 311 10.31 -9.08 -20.26
CA GLY A 311 10.95 -7.89 -20.81
C GLY A 311 10.74 -6.66 -19.93
N GLU A 312 11.56 -5.64 -20.20
CA GLU A 312 11.57 -4.38 -19.45
C GLU A 312 10.22 -3.64 -19.57
N GLU A 313 9.71 -3.18 -18.42
CA GLU A 313 8.51 -2.36 -18.31
C GLU A 313 8.79 -1.22 -17.34
N GLN A 314 8.50 0.00 -17.77
CA GLN A 314 8.97 1.22 -17.09
C GLN A 314 8.43 1.33 -15.66
N THR A 315 7.17 0.99 -15.43
CA THR A 315 6.52 1.10 -14.11
C THR A 315 7.14 0.09 -13.14
N THR A 316 7.34 -1.15 -13.58
CA THR A 316 7.99 -2.21 -12.81
C THR A 316 9.44 -1.85 -12.46
N GLU A 317 10.20 -1.25 -13.38
CA GLU A 317 11.54 -0.74 -13.06
C GLU A 317 11.52 0.35 -11.99
N LYS A 318 10.57 1.29 -12.09
CA LYS A 318 10.41 2.35 -11.09
C LYS A 318 10.03 1.78 -9.73
N PHE A 319 9.18 0.74 -9.69
CA PHE A 319 8.87 0.02 -8.45
C PHE A 319 10.15 -0.57 -7.83
N ILE A 320 10.97 -1.30 -8.59
CA ILE A 320 12.23 -1.88 -8.10
C ILE A 320 13.17 -0.79 -7.53
N LYS A 321 13.31 0.33 -8.24
CA LYS A 321 14.11 1.48 -7.78
C LYS A 321 13.57 2.06 -6.48
N SER A 322 12.24 2.19 -6.36
CA SER A 322 11.59 2.73 -5.17
C SER A 322 11.77 1.83 -3.95
N VAL A 323 11.73 0.50 -4.11
CA VAL A 323 12.05 -0.42 -3.01
C VAL A 323 13.47 -0.20 -2.49
N ASN A 324 14.44 -0.02 -3.39
CA ASN A 324 15.83 0.25 -3.00
C ASN A 324 15.97 1.60 -2.27
N VAL A 325 15.16 2.60 -2.63
CA VAL A 325 15.09 3.86 -1.86
C VAL A 325 14.64 3.58 -0.42
N LEU A 326 13.57 2.80 -0.23
CA LEU A 326 13.03 2.47 1.10
C LEU A 326 14.02 1.68 1.96
N THR A 327 14.82 0.79 1.37
CA THR A 327 15.82 0.00 2.12
C THR A 327 17.06 0.80 2.48
N ASN A 328 17.39 1.85 1.71
CA ASN A 328 18.56 2.71 1.95
C ASN A 328 18.41 3.66 3.15
N PHE A 329 17.21 3.88 3.67
CA PHE A 329 17.02 4.71 4.88
C PHE A 329 17.49 4.06 6.17
N LYS A 330 18.05 2.85 6.11
CA LYS A 330 18.63 2.18 7.27
C LYS A 330 20.10 2.60 7.46
N TYR A 331 20.39 3.05 8.68
CA TYR A 331 21.71 3.40 9.23
C TYR A 331 22.23 4.82 8.95
N GLU A 332 21.62 5.81 9.63
CA GLU A 332 22.38 6.81 10.39
C GLU A 332 21.95 6.80 11.85
#